data_AF-A0A2T7BJ12-F1
#
_entry.id   AF-A0A2T7BJ12-F1
#
_cell.length_a   1.000
_cell.length_b   1.000
_cell.length_c   1.000
_cell.angle_alpha   90.00
_cell.angle_beta   90.00
_cell.angle_gamma   90.00
#
_symmetry.space_group_name_H-M   'P 1'
#
loop_
_entity.id
_entity.type
_entity.pdbx_description
1 polymer ?
#
loop_
_entity_poly.entity_id
_entity_poly.type
_entity_poly.pdbx_seq_one_letter_code
_entity_poly.pdbx_strand_id
1 'polypeptide(L)'
;MYKTFALAIAIILHVTFLLAVLKLLVRKLPGLGMGELSRAGGTWFAALLAAGILNSLKGIDTLSNAFGNIYAAGGSNLPMAVLKTFCSCTGVSLLWFLFVQLLSAELCAIFVGRRKNLHELAADNYPYFIIKGALLLAVTLCLWPVLESILLLLTQDTQLPFYH
;
A
#
# COMPACT_ATOMS: atom_id res chain seq x y z
N MET A 1 14.85 10.33 20.95
CA MET A 1 15.47 9.00 20.76
C MET A 1 14.45 7.86 20.73
N TYR A 2 13.48 7.81 21.66
CA TYR A 2 12.42 6.78 21.66
C TYR A 2 11.45 6.89 20.47
N LYS A 3 11.04 8.10 20.06
CA LYS A 3 10.18 8.33 18.89
C LYS A 3 10.77 7.76 17.59
N THR A 4 12.05 8.02 17.33
CA THR A 4 12.74 7.57 16.12
C THR A 4 12.85 6.05 16.08
N PHE A 5 13.09 5.41 17.22
CA PHE A 5 13.12 3.95 17.31
C PHE A 5 11.74 3.33 17.08
N ALA A 6 10.70 3.89 17.70
CA ALA A 6 9.32 3.44 17.49
C ALA A 6 8.87 3.60 16.03
N LEU A 7 9.21 4.73 15.39
CA LEU A 7 8.91 4.96 13.98
C LEU A 7 9.66 3.98 13.07
N ALA A 8 10.94 3.71 13.32
CA ALA A 8 11.72 2.75 12.55
C ALA A 8 11.11 1.34 12.61
N ILE A 9 10.74 0.87 13.81
CA ILE A 9 10.04 -0.41 13.99
C ILE A 9 8.71 -0.41 13.23
N ALA A 10 7.93 0.66 13.33
CA ALA A 10 6.65 0.77 12.65
C ALA A 10 6.81 0.71 11.12
N ILE A 11 7.81 1.38 10.55
CA ILE A 11 8.11 1.32 9.11
C ILE A 11 8.49 -0.11 8.70
N ILE A 12 9.38 -0.77 9.46
CA ILE A 12 9.79 -2.16 9.18
C ILE A 12 8.57 -3.09 9.19
N LEU A 13 7.71 -2.98 10.20
CA LEU A 13 6.49 -3.76 10.29
C LEU A 13 5.52 -3.46 9.15
N HIS A 14 5.35 -2.19 8.79
CA HIS A 14 4.50 -1.78 7.68
C HIS A 14 4.98 -2.38 6.35
N VAL A 15 6.28 -2.30 6.06
CA VAL A 15 6.88 -2.90 4.86
C VAL A 15 6.73 -4.43 4.89
N THR A 16 6.92 -5.06 6.06
CA THR A 16 6.73 -6.50 6.21
C THR A 16 5.29 -6.92 5.86
N PHE A 17 4.29 -6.16 6.34
CA PHE A 17 2.89 -6.42 5.98
C PHE A 17 2.60 -6.16 4.51
N LEU A 18 3.17 -5.11 3.91
CA LEU A 18 3.06 -4.86 2.47
C LEU A 18 3.60 -6.05 1.66
N LEU A 19 4.78 -6.56 2.01
CA LEU A 19 5.37 -7.73 1.36
C LEU A 19 4.50 -8.98 1.54
N ALA A 20 3.89 -9.15 2.71
CA ALA A 20 2.95 -10.25 2.95
C ALA A 20 1.71 -10.14 2.04
N VAL A 21 1.13 -8.94 1.90
CA VAL A 21 0.01 -8.68 0.98
C VAL A 21 0.42 -8.94 -0.47
N LEU A 22 1.59 -8.46 -0.90
CA LEU A 22 2.12 -8.72 -2.24
C LEU A 22 2.31 -10.21 -2.49
N LYS A 23 2.87 -10.95 -1.53
CA LYS A 23 3.00 -12.41 -1.61
C LYS A 23 1.64 -13.09 -1.78
N LEU A 24 0.60 -12.63 -1.07
CA LEU A 24 -0.76 -13.17 -1.22
C LEU A 24 -1.35 -12.90 -2.61
N LEU A 25 -1.15 -11.70 -3.15
CA LEU A 25 -1.61 -11.31 -4.49
C LEU A 25 -0.92 -12.14 -5.58
N VAL A 26 0.39 -12.35 -5.43
CA VAL A 26 1.23 -13.03 -6.41
C VAL A 26 1.12 -14.55 -6.33
N ARG A 27 0.79 -15.12 -5.16
CA ARG A 27 0.59 -16.58 -4.98
C ARG A 27 -0.45 -17.17 -5.95
N LYS A 28 -1.36 -16.35 -6.45
CA LYS A 28 -2.38 -16.75 -7.44
C LYS A 28 -1.85 -16.86 -8.88
N LEU A 29 -0.56 -16.60 -9.12
CA LEU A 29 0.10 -16.69 -10.42
C LEU A 29 1.02 -17.93 -10.47
N PRO A 30 0.57 -19.06 -11.05
CA PRO A 30 1.42 -20.22 -11.30
C PRO A 30 2.50 -19.83 -12.32
N GLY A 31 3.76 -20.11 -11.99
CA GLY A 31 4.94 -19.74 -12.79
C GLY A 31 6.11 -19.22 -11.94
N LEU A 32 5.85 -18.63 -10.78
CA LEU A 32 6.90 -18.22 -9.82
C LEU A 32 7.56 -19.40 -9.06
N GLY A 33 7.21 -20.64 -9.38
CA GLY A 33 7.69 -21.86 -8.71
C GLY A 33 8.57 -22.78 -9.55
N MET A 34 8.83 -22.47 -10.83
CA MET A 34 9.61 -23.34 -11.74
C MET A 34 10.89 -22.68 -12.29
N GLY A 35 11.56 -21.87 -11.47
CA GLY A 35 12.97 -21.50 -11.69
C GLY A 35 13.24 -20.27 -12.53
N GLU A 36 12.34 -19.83 -13.42
CA GLU A 36 12.52 -18.60 -14.20
C GLU A 36 11.35 -17.64 -14.04
N LEU A 37 11.63 -16.45 -13.49
CA LEU A 37 10.68 -15.34 -13.44
C LEU A 37 10.44 -14.84 -14.88
N SER A 38 9.27 -15.13 -15.44
CA SER A 38 8.91 -14.61 -16.77
C SER A 38 8.89 -13.07 -16.79
N ARG A 39 9.16 -12.47 -17.94
CA ARG A 39 9.19 -11.00 -18.07
C ARG A 39 7.84 -10.39 -17.71
N ALA A 40 6.76 -11.04 -18.14
CA ALA A 40 5.40 -10.69 -17.77
C ALA A 40 5.16 -10.73 -16.26
N GLY A 41 5.62 -11.80 -15.58
CA GLY A 41 5.49 -11.96 -14.13
C GLY A 41 6.28 -10.91 -13.35
N GLY A 42 7.53 -10.67 -13.76
CA GLY A 42 8.38 -9.62 -13.19
C GLY A 42 7.80 -8.22 -13.37
N THR A 43 7.28 -7.91 -14.57
CA THR A 43 6.62 -6.64 -14.88
C THR A 43 5.41 -6.41 -13.98
N TRP A 44 4.57 -7.43 -13.81
CA TRP A 44 3.39 -7.33 -12.95
C TRP A 44 3.76 -7.18 -11.48
N PHE A 45 4.75 -7.94 -11.00
CA PHE A 45 5.25 -7.80 -9.64
C PHE A 45 5.81 -6.40 -9.38
N ALA A 46 6.62 -5.87 -10.30
CA ALA A 46 7.19 -4.53 -10.20
C ALA A 46 6.09 -3.45 -10.15
N ALA A 47 5.05 -3.58 -10.97
CA ALA A 47 3.91 -2.66 -10.95
C ALA A 47 3.14 -2.70 -9.62
N LEU A 48 2.86 -3.90 -9.10
CA LEU A 48 2.23 -4.07 -7.79
C LEU A 48 3.08 -3.50 -6.66
N LEU A 49 4.39 -3.76 -6.67
CA LEU A 49 5.33 -3.25 -5.69
C LEU A 49 5.39 -1.72 -5.74
N ALA A 50 5.52 -1.13 -6.93
CA ALA A 50 5.55 0.32 -7.11
C ALA A 50 4.27 0.99 -6.59
N ALA A 51 3.11 0.47 -6.98
CA ALA A 51 1.82 0.98 -6.49
C ALA A 51 1.67 0.82 -4.97
N GLY A 52 2.14 -0.30 -4.43
CA GLY A 52 2.15 -0.56 -2.99
C GLY A 52 3.03 0.43 -2.23
N ILE A 53 4.25 0.68 -2.73
CA ILE A 53 5.17 1.68 -2.14
C ILE A 53 4.54 3.07 -2.17
N LEU A 54 4.01 3.50 -3.31
CA LEU A 54 3.37 4.81 -3.44
C LEU A 54 2.25 4.99 -2.42
N ASN A 55 1.39 3.99 -2.28
CA ASN A 55 0.33 3.98 -1.30
C ASN A 55 0.87 4.00 0.15
N SER A 56 1.90 3.21 0.44
CA SER A 56 2.53 3.13 1.77
C SER A 56 3.25 4.41 2.18
N LEU A 57 3.83 5.18 1.25
CA LEU A 57 4.47 6.46 1.55
C LEU A 57 3.50 7.38 2.30
N LYS A 58 2.25 7.48 1.83
CA LYS A 58 1.27 8.34 2.49
C LYS A 58 0.83 7.84 3.87
N GLY A 59 0.72 6.51 4.01
CA GLY A 59 0.47 5.87 5.29
C GLY A 59 1.58 6.16 6.31
N ILE A 60 2.84 6.07 5.88
CA ILE A 60 4.02 6.32 6.71
C ILE A 60 4.15 7.80 7.06
N ASP A 61 3.92 8.72 6.13
CA ASP A 61 3.96 10.16 6.39
C ASP A 61 2.93 10.56 7.45
N THR A 62 1.70 10.08 7.30
CA THR A 62 0.62 10.36 8.25
C THR A 62 0.93 9.76 9.62
N LEU A 63 1.47 8.53 9.64
CA LEU A 63 1.92 7.87 10.87
C LEU A 63 3.04 8.64 11.57
N SER A 64 4.01 9.16 10.83
CA SER A 64 5.13 9.95 11.36
C SER A 64 4.64 11.23 12.04
N ASN A 65 3.69 11.92 11.41
CA ASN A 65 3.06 13.12 11.95
C ASN A 65 2.26 12.80 13.21
N ALA A 66 1.41 11.77 13.16
CA ALA A 66 0.59 11.35 14.29
C ALA A 66 1.45 10.91 15.49
N PHE A 67 2.53 10.15 15.26
CA PHE A 67 3.49 9.83 16.32
C PHE A 67 4.12 11.09 16.90
N GLY A 68 4.51 12.04 16.05
CA GLY A 68 5.02 13.34 16.51
C GLY A 68 4.11 14.02 17.51
N ASN A 69 2.82 14.08 17.21
CA ASN A 69 1.83 14.71 18.08
C ASN A 69 1.57 13.90 19.35
N ILE A 70 1.48 12.56 19.27
CA ILE A 70 1.29 11.69 20.45
C ILE A 70 2.44 11.85 21.45
N TYR A 71 3.69 11.86 20.96
CA TYR A 71 4.86 12.06 21.82
C TYR A 71 4.94 13.47 22.39
N ALA A 72 4.44 14.49 21.66
CA ALA A 72 4.39 15.86 22.14
C ALA A 72 3.29 16.10 23.18
N ALA A 73 2.15 15.40 23.09
CA ALA A 73 1.04 15.53 24.04
C ALA A 73 1.35 14.95 25.45
N GLY A 74 2.36 14.08 25.59
CA GLY A 74 2.88 13.64 26.89
C GLY A 74 1.92 12.81 27.76
N GLY A 75 0.91 12.17 27.16
CA GLY A 75 -0.13 11.42 27.90
C GLY A 75 0.36 10.13 28.57
N SER A 76 -0.32 9.73 29.65
CA SER A 76 0.02 8.55 30.48
C SER A 76 -0.10 7.21 29.75
N ASN A 77 -0.86 7.13 28.65
CA ASN A 77 -1.11 5.91 27.86
C ASN A 77 -0.42 5.93 26.48
N LEU A 78 0.80 6.47 26.42
CA LEU A 78 1.54 6.65 25.18
C LEU A 78 1.73 5.37 24.33
N PRO A 79 2.09 4.19 24.90
CA PRO A 79 2.24 2.96 24.09
C PRO A 79 0.95 2.52 23.40
N MET A 80 -0.19 2.66 24.08
CA MET A 80 -1.50 2.29 23.52
C MET A 80 -1.91 3.23 22.39
N ALA A 81 -1.70 4.53 22.55
CA ALA A 81 -1.98 5.53 21.51
C ALA A 81 -1.14 5.30 20.24
N VAL A 82 0.16 5.01 20.42
CA VAL A 82 1.08 4.66 19.32
C VAL A 82 0.61 3.41 18.59
N LEU A 83 0.26 2.35 19.33
CA LEU A 83 -0.20 1.08 18.73
C LEU A 83 -1.52 1.25 17.97
N LYS A 84 -2.51 1.92 18.56
CA LYS A 84 -3.82 2.19 17.91
C LYS A 84 -3.62 2.94 16.60
N THR A 85 -2.79 3.98 16.62
CA THR A 85 -2.50 4.81 15.45
C THR A 85 -1.75 4.03 14.38
N PHE A 86 -0.77 3.21 14.77
CA PHE A 86 -0.04 2.33 13.87
C PHE A 86 -0.95 1.33 13.17
N CYS A 87 -1.79 0.61 13.93
CA CYS A 87 -2.73 -0.35 13.39
C CYS A 87 -3.73 0.31 12.44
N SER A 88 -4.23 1.50 12.78
CA SER A 88 -5.20 2.22 11.95
C SER A 88 -4.58 2.68 10.64
N CYS A 89 -3.43 3.39 10.69
CA CYS A 89 -2.77 3.90 9.48
C CYS A 89 -2.30 2.76 8.57
N THR A 90 -1.67 1.73 9.16
CA THR A 90 -1.15 0.59 8.40
C THR A 90 -2.28 -0.25 7.81
N GLY A 91 -3.29 -0.58 8.62
CA GLY A 91 -4.43 -1.38 8.17
C GLY A 91 -5.20 -0.70 7.05
N VAL A 92 -5.53 0.58 7.21
CA VAL A 92 -6.25 1.34 6.18
C VAL A 92 -5.42 1.50 4.91
N SER A 93 -4.12 1.79 5.02
CA SER A 93 -3.27 1.89 3.83
C SER A 93 -3.24 0.58 3.05
N LEU A 94 -3.07 -0.57 3.73
CA LEU A 94 -3.03 -1.87 3.06
C LEU A 94 -4.38 -2.29 2.47
N LEU A 95 -5.48 -2.02 3.19
CA LEU A 95 -6.83 -2.25 2.67
C LEU A 95 -7.13 -1.36 1.46
N TRP A 96 -6.68 -0.10 1.50
CA TRP A 96 -6.81 0.81 0.37
C TRP A 96 -6.03 0.34 -0.86
N PHE A 97 -4.81 -0.17 -0.66
CA PHE A 97 -4.05 -0.78 -1.75
C PHE A 97 -4.79 -1.95 -2.40
N LEU A 98 -5.41 -2.82 -1.60
CA LEU A 98 -6.25 -3.91 -2.12
C LEU A 98 -7.48 -3.39 -2.87
N PHE A 99 -8.13 -2.35 -2.35
CA PHE A 99 -9.27 -1.70 -3.02
C PHE A 99 -8.87 -1.09 -4.38
N VAL A 100 -7.77 -0.37 -4.43
CA VAL A 100 -7.21 0.20 -5.67
C VAL A 100 -6.84 -0.91 -6.66
N GLN A 101 -6.26 -2.00 -6.18
CA GLN A 101 -5.97 -3.16 -7.01
C GLN A 101 -7.24 -3.76 -7.61
N LEU A 102 -8.32 -3.89 -6.83
CA LEU A 102 -9.62 -4.37 -7.30
C LEU A 102 -10.18 -3.44 -8.39
N LEU A 103 -10.21 -2.14 -8.10
CA LEU A 103 -10.74 -1.12 -9.02
C LEU A 103 -9.96 -1.10 -10.34
N SER A 104 -8.62 -1.16 -10.27
CA SER A 104 -7.77 -1.21 -11.46
C SER A 104 -8.01 -2.46 -12.31
N ALA A 105 -8.35 -3.60 -11.67
CA ALA A 105 -8.67 -4.82 -12.39
C ALA A 105 -9.98 -4.70 -13.18
N GLU A 106 -11.02 -4.10 -12.58
CA GLU A 106 -12.28 -3.84 -13.27
C GLU A 106 -12.11 -2.84 -14.41
N LEU A 107 -11.36 -1.75 -14.19
CA LEU A 107 -11.04 -0.79 -15.26
C LEU A 107 -10.26 -1.46 -16.39
N CYS A 108 -9.28 -2.30 -16.07
CA CYS A 108 -8.53 -3.05 -17.08
C CYS A 108 -9.46 -3.95 -17.91
N ALA A 109 -10.45 -4.59 -17.27
CA ALA A 109 -11.44 -5.40 -17.96
C ALA A 109 -12.32 -4.59 -18.93
N ILE A 110 -12.57 -3.30 -18.64
CA ILE A 110 -13.31 -2.40 -19.52
C ILE A 110 -12.46 -1.96 -20.72
N PHE A 111 -11.20 -1.55 -20.50
CA PHE A 111 -10.35 -1.00 -21.56
C PHE A 111 -9.68 -2.05 -22.46
N VAL A 112 -9.25 -3.18 -21.88
CA VAL A 112 -8.44 -4.20 -22.57
C VAL A 112 -9.21 -5.52 -22.74
N GLY A 113 -10.41 -5.60 -22.17
CA GLY A 113 -11.28 -6.78 -22.17
C GLY A 113 -11.01 -7.74 -21.00
N ARG A 114 -11.93 -8.69 -20.77
CA ARG A 114 -11.83 -9.71 -19.70
C ARG A 114 -10.81 -10.80 -20.05
N ARG A 115 -9.53 -10.44 -20.06
CA ARG A 115 -8.41 -11.36 -20.28
C ARG A 115 -8.04 -12.09 -18.98
N LYS A 116 -7.72 -13.38 -19.08
CA LYS A 116 -7.28 -14.17 -17.92
C LYS A 116 -5.78 -13.98 -17.71
N ASN A 117 -5.38 -13.40 -16.58
CA ASN A 117 -3.96 -13.17 -16.25
C ASN A 117 -3.09 -14.43 -16.38
N LEU A 118 -3.65 -15.61 -16.07
CA LEU A 118 -2.96 -16.90 -16.21
C LEU A 118 -2.55 -17.19 -17.65
N HIS A 119 -3.44 -16.93 -18.60
CA HIS A 119 -3.19 -17.17 -20.01
C HIS A 119 -2.17 -16.17 -20.56
N GLU A 120 -2.32 -14.89 -20.22
CA GLU A 120 -1.39 -13.83 -20.64
C GLU A 120 0.01 -14.01 -20.02
N LEU A 121 0.09 -14.56 -18.81
CA LEU A 121 1.36 -14.89 -18.15
C LEU A 121 2.04 -16.10 -18.81
N ALA A 122 1.27 -17.13 -19.17
CA ALA A 122 1.78 -18.30 -19.88
C ALA A 122 2.28 -17.95 -21.30
N ALA A 123 1.70 -16.92 -21.91
CA ALA A 123 2.13 -16.38 -23.21
C ALA A 123 3.29 -15.36 -23.12
N ASP A 124 3.81 -15.08 -21.91
CA ASP A 124 4.80 -14.02 -21.62
C ASP A 124 4.43 -12.65 -22.25
N ASN A 125 3.14 -12.30 -22.25
CA ASN A 125 2.64 -11.06 -22.82
C ASN A 125 2.94 -9.87 -21.90
N TYR A 126 4.22 -9.49 -21.80
CA TYR A 126 4.66 -8.39 -20.96
C TYR A 126 4.02 -7.03 -21.32
N PRO A 127 3.71 -6.68 -22.59
CA PRO A 127 3.02 -5.42 -22.91
C PRO A 127 1.65 -5.29 -22.26
N TYR A 128 0.89 -6.39 -22.16
CA TYR A 128 -0.38 -6.40 -21.43
C TYR A 128 -0.18 -6.02 -19.95
N PHE A 129 0.84 -6.57 -19.30
CA PHE A 129 1.16 -6.25 -17.91
C PHE A 129 1.75 -4.85 -17.72
N ILE A 130 2.43 -4.28 -18.73
CA ILE A 130 2.82 -2.85 -18.72
C ILE A 130 1.57 -1.97 -18.70
N ILE A 131 0.62 -2.19 -19.62
CA ILE A 131 -0.62 -1.39 -19.71
C ILE A 131 -1.41 -1.52 -18.41
N LYS A 132 -1.57 -2.74 -17.91
CA LYS A 132 -2.27 -3.01 -16.66
C LYS A 132 -1.57 -2.37 -15.46
N GLY A 133 -0.25 -2.41 -15.42
CA GLY A 133 0.56 -1.77 -14.38
C GLY A 133 0.46 -0.24 -14.42
N ALA A 134 0.52 0.35 -15.61
CA ALA A 134 0.33 1.79 -15.80
C ALA A 134 -1.06 2.23 -15.33
N LEU A 135 -2.10 1.46 -15.63
CA LEU A 135 -3.46 1.72 -15.15
C LEU A 135 -3.55 1.63 -13.62
N LEU A 136 -2.95 0.61 -13.00
CA LEU A 136 -2.88 0.50 -11.54
C LEU A 136 -2.23 1.74 -10.92
N LEU A 137 -1.07 2.15 -11.43
CA LEU A 137 -0.36 3.34 -10.94
C LEU A 137 -1.18 4.62 -11.13
N ALA A 138 -1.81 4.79 -12.29
CA ALA A 138 -2.67 5.94 -12.56
C ALA A 138 -3.85 6.02 -11.58
N VAL A 139 -4.50 4.89 -11.30
CA VAL A 139 -5.59 4.82 -10.31
C VAL A 139 -5.07 5.12 -8.90
N THR A 140 -3.91 4.58 -8.51
CA THR A 140 -3.28 4.87 -7.22
C THR A 140 -3.02 6.38 -7.06
N LEU A 141 -2.45 7.03 -8.08
CA LEU A 141 -2.17 8.47 -8.05
C LEU A 141 -3.47 9.30 -8.04
N CYS A 142 -4.47 8.93 -8.84
CA CYS A 142 -5.74 9.64 -8.91
C CYS A 142 -6.52 9.58 -7.59
N LEU A 143 -6.45 8.45 -6.88
CA LEU A 143 -7.14 8.24 -5.61
C LEU A 143 -6.28 8.60 -4.39
N TRP A 144 -5.07 9.10 -4.61
CA TRP A 144 -4.15 9.50 -3.54
C TRP A 144 -4.76 10.55 -2.58
N PRO A 145 -5.42 11.63 -3.06
CA PRO A 145 -6.00 12.63 -2.15
C PRO A 145 -7.13 12.06 -1.29
N VAL A 146 -7.83 11.05 -1.81
CA VAL A 146 -8.90 10.36 -1.07
C VAL A 146 -8.31 9.55 0.07
N LEU A 147 -7.24 8.78 -0.17
CA LEU A 147 -6.51 8.05 0.87
C LEU A 147 -6.02 9.00 1.97
N GLU A 148 -5.43 10.12 1.57
CA GLU A 148 -4.96 11.14 2.52
C GLU A 148 -6.09 11.63 3.43
N SER A 149 -7.24 11.96 2.85
CA SER A 149 -8.40 12.42 3.60
C SER A 149 -8.88 11.37 4.62
N ILE A 150 -8.92 10.10 4.21
CA ILE A 150 -9.31 8.99 5.10
C ILE A 150 -8.30 8.82 6.25
N LEU A 151 -6.99 8.86 5.96
CA LEU A 151 -5.95 8.72 6.98
C LEU A 151 -5.96 9.91 7.96
N LEU A 152 -6.23 11.12 7.48
CA LEU A 152 -6.37 12.31 8.32
C LEU A 152 -7.56 12.19 9.27
N LEU A 153 -8.73 11.75 8.77
CA LEU A 153 -9.92 11.51 9.60
C LEU A 153 -9.63 10.54 10.75
N LEU A 154 -8.86 9.48 10.49
CA LEU A 154 -8.52 8.48 11.51
C LEU A 154 -7.48 8.95 12.52
N THR A 155 -6.77 10.04 12.23
CA THR A 155 -5.72 10.59 13.09
C THR A 155 -6.13 11.90 13.77
N GLN A 156 -7.36 12.39 13.59
CA GLN A 156 -7.87 13.62 14.21
C GLN A 156 -7.71 13.62 15.74
N ASP A 157 -7.97 12.51 16.42
CA ASP A 157 -7.79 12.37 17.88
C ASP A 157 -6.34 12.59 18.35
N THR A 158 -5.39 12.49 17.43
CA THR A 158 -3.96 12.66 17.69
C THR A 158 -3.43 13.98 17.15
N GLN A 159 -4.26 14.83 16.55
CA GLN A 159 -3.86 16.17 16.15
C GLN A 159 -3.91 17.06 17.39
N LEU A 160 -2.77 17.71 17.71
CA LEU A 160 -2.77 18.75 18.73
C LEU A 160 -3.71 19.87 18.27
N PRO A 161 -4.61 20.38 19.13
CA PRO A 161 -5.43 21.53 18.77
C PRO A 161 -4.50 22.73 18.59
N PHE A 162 -4.27 23.08 17.32
CA PHE A 162 -3.78 24.35 16.78
C PHE A 162 -2.50 24.96 17.38
N TYR A 163 -1.46 25.07 16.53
CA TYR A 163 -0.86 26.37 16.30
C TYR A 163 -1.49 26.93 15.01
N HIS A 164 -2.40 27.88 15.17
CA HIS A 164 -2.44 29.06 14.29
C HIS A 164 -1.38 30.04 14.79
#